data_AF-A0A7J2XBX3-F1
#
_entry.id   AF-A0A7J2XBX3-F1
#
_cell.length_a   1.000
_cell.length_b   1.000
_cell.length_c   1.000
_cell.angle_alpha   90.00
_cell.angle_beta   90.00
_cell.angle_gamma   90.00
#
_symmetry.space_group_name_H-M   'P 1'
#
loop_
_entity.id
_entity.type
_entity.pdbx_description
1 polymer ?
#
loop_
_entity_poly.entity_id
_entity_poly.type
_entity_poly.pdbx_seq_one_letter_code
_entity_poly.pdbx_strand_id
1 'polypeptide(L)'
;IPGEVRGAEGSIVFQAMQTGHPVMTTFHAGSVTKVIQRFTSDPINVPKTFMDNLDVVLIQSAVERRGKKIRRCISVDEIEGYNREADGIMARKAFEWDPLEDVHRFIAYKNSYILEEKIARNAGYADPTEIYEEFDLRKRILERMVEEEILDYYDVVNVIWTYYREGVDALPIEV
;
A
#
# COMPACT_ATOMS: atom_id res chain seq x y z
N ILE A 1 -2.00 -13.53 -7.23
CA ILE A 1 -1.45 -13.28 -5.89
C ILE A 1 -0.52 -14.45 -5.52
N PRO A 2 0.81 -14.30 -5.66
CA PRO A 2 1.76 -15.25 -5.10
C PRO A 2 1.77 -15.13 -3.57
N GLY A 3 1.74 -16.24 -2.85
CA GLY A 3 1.70 -16.24 -1.38
C GLY A 3 2.90 -15.52 -0.78
N GLU A 4 4.11 -15.99 -1.06
CA GLU A 4 5.37 -15.37 -0.64
C GLU A 4 6.42 -15.55 -1.74
N VAL A 5 7.18 -14.49 -2.04
CA VAL A 5 8.34 -14.58 -2.93
C VAL A 5 9.61 -14.81 -2.11
N ARG A 6 10.36 -15.85 -2.47
CA ARG A 6 11.59 -16.29 -1.79
C ARG A 6 12.78 -16.46 -2.73
N GLY A 7 12.56 -16.63 -4.03
CA GLY A 7 13.62 -16.80 -5.01
C GLY A 7 13.28 -16.36 -6.42
N ALA A 8 13.77 -17.11 -7.41
CA ALA A 8 13.76 -16.73 -8.83
C ALA A 8 12.35 -16.38 -9.37
N GLU A 9 11.28 -16.90 -8.74
CA GLU A 9 9.89 -16.53 -9.05
C GLU A 9 9.61 -15.02 -8.87
N GLY A 10 10.41 -14.31 -8.08
CA GLY A 10 10.32 -12.85 -7.97
C GLY A 10 10.55 -12.15 -9.31
N SER A 11 11.40 -12.69 -10.18
CA SER A 11 11.57 -12.15 -11.54
C SER A 11 10.29 -12.27 -12.37
N ILE A 12 9.54 -13.37 -12.22
CA ILE A 12 8.26 -13.62 -12.90
C ILE A 12 7.19 -12.66 -12.37
N VAL A 13 7.20 -12.38 -11.06
CA VAL A 13 6.30 -11.39 -10.46
C VAL A 13 6.51 -10.01 -11.08
N PHE A 14 7.76 -9.57 -11.24
CA PHE A 14 8.07 -8.30 -11.88
C PHE A 14 7.75 -8.29 -13.39
N GLN A 15 7.91 -9.42 -14.09
CA GLN A 15 7.47 -9.54 -15.48
C GLN A 15 5.94 -9.44 -15.63
N ALA A 16 5.19 -9.99 -14.69
CA ALA A 16 3.73 -9.85 -14.66
C ALA A 16 3.33 -8.38 -14.46
N MET A 17 3.99 -7.66 -13.53
CA MET A 17 3.78 -6.23 -13.34
C MET A 17 4.09 -5.44 -14.62
N GLN A 18 5.21 -5.74 -15.30
CA GLN A 18 5.62 -5.09 -16.54
C GLN A 18 4.61 -5.24 -17.69
N THR A 19 3.83 -6.32 -17.68
CA THR A 19 2.78 -6.61 -18.67
C THR A 19 1.40 -6.10 -18.26
N GLY A 20 1.31 -5.29 -17.20
CA GLY A 20 0.09 -4.64 -16.74
C GLY A 20 -0.78 -5.49 -15.80
N HIS A 21 -0.25 -6.61 -15.28
CA HIS A 21 -0.98 -7.41 -14.30
C HIS A 21 -0.76 -6.85 -12.89
N PRO A 22 -1.82 -6.48 -12.14
CA PRO A 22 -1.67 -6.08 -10.75
C PRO A 22 -1.22 -7.28 -9.90
N VAL A 23 -0.16 -7.10 -9.12
CA VAL A 23 0.37 -8.16 -8.25
C VAL A 23 0.46 -7.69 -6.80
N MET A 24 0.07 -8.57 -5.90
CA MET A 24 0.29 -8.46 -4.46
C MET A 24 0.96 -9.75 -3.98
N THR A 25 1.97 -9.64 -3.13
CA THR A 25 2.67 -10.77 -2.53
C THR A 25 3.23 -10.42 -1.15
N THR A 26 3.52 -11.42 -0.33
CA THR A 26 4.26 -11.22 0.93
C THR A 26 5.75 -11.41 0.71
N PHE A 27 6.55 -10.72 1.52
CA PHE A 27 8.00 -10.77 1.41
C PHE A 27 8.66 -10.57 2.78
N HIS A 28 9.64 -11.40 3.11
CA HIS A 28 10.33 -11.31 4.39
C HIS A 28 11.39 -10.19 4.37
N ALA A 29 11.02 -8.97 4.75
CA ALA A 29 11.96 -7.86 4.90
C ALA A 29 11.52 -6.88 5.99
N GLY A 30 12.49 -6.25 6.66
CA GLY A 30 12.22 -5.31 7.75
C GLY A 30 12.21 -3.83 7.35
N SER A 31 12.48 -3.51 6.08
CA SER A 31 12.44 -2.15 5.55
C SER A 31 12.39 -2.16 4.02
N VAL A 32 11.94 -1.06 3.41
CA VAL A 32 11.92 -0.90 1.94
C VAL A 32 13.31 -1.10 1.32
N THR A 33 14.38 -0.61 1.96
CA THR A 33 15.76 -0.81 1.50
C THR A 33 16.12 -2.30 1.43
N LYS A 34 15.72 -3.09 2.43
CA LYS A 34 15.95 -4.54 2.45
C LYS A 34 15.09 -5.27 1.41
N VAL A 35 13.86 -4.81 1.17
CA VAL A 35 13.01 -5.31 0.09
C VAL A 35 13.73 -5.14 -1.25
N ILE A 36 14.14 -3.91 -1.56
CA ILE A 36 14.87 -3.57 -2.78
C ILE A 36 16.13 -4.43 -2.93
N GLN A 37 17.00 -4.45 -1.91
CA GLN A 37 18.25 -5.22 -1.94
C GLN A 37 18.02 -6.70 -2.24
N ARG A 38 17.01 -7.31 -1.61
CA ARG A 38 16.73 -8.75 -1.80
C ARG A 38 16.11 -9.05 -3.16
N PHE A 39 15.26 -8.18 -3.70
CA PHE A 39 14.75 -8.34 -5.07
C PHE A 39 15.87 -8.22 -6.11
N THR A 40 16.83 -7.32 -5.89
CA THR A 40 17.93 -7.11 -6.84
C THR A 40 19.09 -8.10 -6.70
N SER A 41 19.14 -8.87 -5.61
CA SER A 41 20.22 -9.84 -5.34
C SER A 41 19.82 -11.26 -5.67
N ASP A 42 20.79 -12.16 -5.73
CA ASP A 42 20.57 -13.59 -5.79
C ASP A 42 19.73 -14.07 -4.59
N PRO A 43 18.74 -14.98 -4.77
CA PRO A 43 18.40 -15.72 -6.00
C PRO A 43 17.32 -15.07 -6.88
N ILE A 44 16.92 -13.82 -6.64
CA ILE A 44 15.79 -13.18 -7.34
C ILE A 44 16.25 -12.43 -8.60
N ASN A 45 17.33 -11.65 -8.48
CA ASN A 45 18.02 -10.97 -9.59
C ASN A 45 17.12 -10.06 -10.47
N VAL A 46 16.18 -9.31 -9.88
CA VAL A 46 15.40 -8.29 -10.58
C VAL A 46 16.27 -7.06 -10.88
N PRO A 47 16.33 -6.57 -12.14
CA PRO A 47 17.03 -5.34 -12.47
C PRO A 47 16.51 -4.13 -11.66
N LYS A 48 17.40 -3.30 -11.10
CA LYS A 48 17.01 -2.09 -10.34
C LYS A 48 16.06 -1.19 -11.12
N THR A 49 16.21 -1.13 -12.44
CA THR A 49 15.38 -0.34 -13.34
C THR A 49 13.93 -0.81 -13.42
N PHE A 50 13.61 -2.03 -12.96
CA PHE A 50 12.25 -2.56 -12.93
C PHE A 50 11.58 -2.42 -11.57
N MET A 51 12.31 -1.91 -10.57
CA MET A 51 11.76 -1.71 -9.22
C MET A 51 10.73 -0.60 -9.16
N ASP A 52 10.66 0.26 -10.18
CA ASP A 52 9.62 1.27 -10.39
C ASP A 52 8.23 0.67 -10.71
N ASN A 53 8.16 -0.61 -11.12
CA ASN A 53 6.92 -1.37 -11.28
C ASN A 53 6.25 -1.74 -9.94
N LEU A 54 7.00 -1.68 -8.83
CA LEU A 54 6.43 -1.91 -7.50
C LEU A 54 5.89 -0.58 -6.98
N ASP A 55 4.58 -0.45 -6.72
CA ASP A 55 4.01 0.84 -6.30
C ASP A 55 4.16 1.11 -4.81
N VAL A 56 3.83 0.12 -3.97
CA VAL A 56 3.70 0.29 -2.51
C VAL A 56 4.30 -0.90 -1.78
N VAL A 57 5.04 -0.62 -0.71
CA VAL A 57 5.59 -1.59 0.23
C VAL A 57 5.01 -1.33 1.62
N LEU A 58 4.30 -2.32 2.16
CA LEU A 58 3.78 -2.29 3.52
C LEU A 58 4.71 -3.10 4.43
N ILE A 59 5.27 -2.46 5.45
CA ILE A 59 6.14 -3.11 6.45
C ILE A 59 5.33 -3.41 7.71
N GLN A 60 5.13 -4.70 7.99
CA GLN A 60 4.46 -5.16 9.20
C GLN A 60 5.46 -5.75 10.19
N SER A 61 5.30 -5.44 11.47
CA SER A 61 6.14 -6.01 12.55
C SER A 61 5.29 -6.47 13.74
N ALA A 62 5.81 -7.47 14.45
CA ALA A 62 5.31 -7.85 15.76
C ALA A 62 6.13 -7.09 16.82
N VAL A 63 5.49 -6.20 17.55
CA VAL A 63 6.11 -5.36 18.58
C VAL A 63 5.59 -5.72 19.96
N GLU A 64 6.42 -5.55 20.98
CA GLU A 64 6.02 -5.74 22.36
C GLU A 64 5.71 -4.39 23.00
N ARG A 65 4.47 -4.21 23.44
CA ARG A 65 4.01 -2.98 24.08
C ARG A 65 3.27 -3.35 25.37
N ARG A 66 3.72 -2.80 26.50
CA ARG A 66 3.13 -3.05 27.84
C ARG A 66 3.00 -4.56 28.16
N GLY A 67 4.04 -5.35 27.81
CA GLY A 67 4.07 -6.80 28.03
C GLY A 67 3.13 -7.62 27.13
N LYS A 68 2.49 -7.00 26.14
CA LYS A 68 1.66 -7.68 25.14
C LYS A 68 2.33 -7.63 23.77
N LYS A 69 2.33 -8.76 23.07
CA LYS A 69 2.74 -8.82 21.66
C LYS A 69 1.57 -8.36 20.79
N ILE A 70 1.79 -7.31 20.01
CA ILE A 70 0.82 -6.74 19.07
C ILE A 70 1.44 -6.67 17.68
N ARG A 71 0.63 -6.76 16.63
CA ARG A 71 1.06 -6.54 15.25
C ARG A 71 0.71 -5.12 14.83
N ARG A 72 1.65 -4.44 14.18
CA ARG A 72 1.49 -3.07 13.66
C ARG A 72 2.09 -2.94 12.27
N CYS A 73 1.46 -2.11 11.45
CA CYS A 73 2.02 -1.64 10.20
C CYS A 73 2.99 -0.50 10.54
N ILE A 74 4.29 -0.78 10.50
CA ILE A 74 5.32 0.18 10.93
C ILE A 74 5.47 1.31 9.92
N SER A 75 5.44 0.97 8.64
CA SER A 75 5.47 1.94 7.55
C SER A 75 4.71 1.45 6.33
N VAL A 76 4.20 2.42 5.56
CA VAL A 76 3.80 2.23 4.17
C VAL A 76 4.69 3.12 3.34
N ASP A 77 5.47 2.54 2.45
CA ASP A 77 6.44 3.23 1.61
C ASP A 77 6.00 3.14 0.15
N GLU A 78 5.91 4.27 -0.53
CA GLU A 78 5.61 4.43 -1.94
C GLU A 78 6.91 4.44 -2.75
N ILE A 79 6.99 3.69 -3.84
CA ILE A 79 8.14 3.74 -4.74
C ILE A 79 7.88 4.78 -5.82
N GLU A 80 8.74 5.79 -5.89
CA GLU A 80 8.63 6.86 -6.88
C GLU A 80 9.27 6.47 -8.21
N GLY A 81 10.36 5.71 -8.15
CA GLY A 81 11.05 5.20 -9.34
C GLY A 81 12.55 5.06 -9.17
N TYR A 82 13.25 4.79 -10.27
CA TYR A 82 14.70 4.63 -10.30
C TYR A 82 15.40 5.93 -10.75
N ASN A 83 16.31 6.42 -9.92
CA ASN A 83 17.18 7.56 -10.24
C ASN A 83 18.53 7.06 -10.79
N ARG A 84 18.81 7.38 -12.07
CA ARG A 84 20.05 6.99 -12.77
C ARG A 84 21.30 7.70 -12.26
N GLU A 85 21.18 8.95 -11.83
CA GLU A 85 22.32 9.74 -11.34
C GLU A 85 22.80 9.23 -9.99
N ALA A 86 21.87 8.82 -9.13
CA ALA A 86 22.15 8.27 -7.81
C ALA A 86 22.35 6.73 -7.80
N ASP A 87 22.11 6.05 -8.93
CA ASP A 87 22.01 4.59 -9.05
C ASP A 87 21.16 3.94 -7.93
N GLY A 88 20.01 4.58 -7.64
CA GLY A 88 19.19 4.28 -6.47
C GLY A 88 17.70 4.32 -6.77
N ILE A 89 16.93 3.58 -5.96
CA ILE A 89 15.46 3.60 -6.03
C ILE A 89 14.97 4.61 -5.00
N MET A 90 14.18 5.56 -5.49
CA MET A 90 13.53 6.59 -4.69
C MET A 90 12.26 6.01 -4.09
N ALA A 91 12.15 6.09 -2.77
CA ALA A 91 10.97 5.68 -2.03
C ALA A 91 10.60 6.76 -1.02
N ARG A 92 9.31 6.99 -0.85
CA ARG A 92 8.73 7.94 0.07
C ARG A 92 7.88 7.21 1.09
N LYS A 93 8.09 7.51 2.36
CA LYS A 93 7.21 6.98 3.41
C LYS A 93 5.89 7.74 3.39
N ALA A 94 4.79 7.03 3.13
CA ALA A 94 3.44 7.57 3.15
C ALA A 94 2.84 7.54 4.56
N PHE A 95 2.90 6.38 5.22
CA PHE A 95 2.43 6.23 6.60
C PHE A 95 3.57 5.81 7.52
N GLU A 96 3.51 6.31 8.75
CA GLU A 96 4.42 5.92 9.82
C GLU A 96 3.63 5.63 11.10
N TRP A 97 4.00 4.55 11.79
CA TRP A 97 3.48 4.25 13.11
C TRP A 97 4.33 4.89 14.20
N ASP A 98 3.69 5.65 15.09
CA ASP A 98 4.30 6.20 16.29
C ASP A 98 4.21 5.18 17.44
N PRO A 99 5.34 4.62 17.93
CA PRO A 99 5.33 3.63 19.00
C PRO A 99 4.92 4.17 20.37
N LEU A 100 5.11 5.47 20.61
CA LEU A 100 4.82 6.10 21.90
C LEU A 100 3.31 6.20 22.08
N GLU A 101 2.66 6.83 21.10
CA GLU A 101 1.22 7.07 21.10
C GLU A 101 0.40 5.87 20.60
N ASP A 102 1.02 4.97 19.81
CA ASP A 102 0.37 3.86 19.09
C ASP A 102 -0.68 4.32 18.09
N VAL A 103 -0.29 5.29 17.28
CA VAL A 103 -1.10 5.91 16.23
C VAL A 103 -0.36 5.82 14.90
N HIS A 104 -1.11 5.65 13.82
CA HIS A 104 -0.55 5.73 12.47
C HIS A 104 -0.75 7.16 11.97
N ARG A 105 0.33 7.80 11.50
CA ARG A 105 0.31 9.15 10.94
C ARG A 105 0.45 9.06 9.42
N PHE A 106 -0.46 9.70 8.69
CA PHE A 106 -0.33 9.88 7.25
C PHE A 106 0.60 11.07 6.98
N ILE A 107 1.91 10.81 6.89
CA ILE A 107 2.92 11.86 6.73
C ILE A 107 3.01 12.40 5.29
N ALA A 108 2.52 11.64 4.29
CA ALA A 108 2.44 12.10 2.90
C ALA A 108 1.04 12.59 2.49
N TYR A 109 0.21 13.04 3.45
CA TYR A 109 -1.06 13.69 3.12
C TYR A 109 -0.79 14.97 2.30
N LYS A 110 -1.45 15.12 1.15
CA LYS A 110 -1.21 16.15 0.12
C LYS A 110 0.22 16.21 -0.44
N ASN A 111 0.89 15.07 -0.43
CA ASN A 111 2.25 14.91 -0.96
C ASN A 111 2.57 13.42 -1.27
N SER A 112 1.53 12.63 -1.57
CA SER A 112 1.64 11.20 -1.91
C SER A 112 1.87 11.09 -3.40
N TYR A 113 2.98 10.44 -3.77
CA TYR A 113 3.34 10.24 -5.16
C TYR A 113 2.34 9.30 -5.85
N ILE A 114 1.94 8.22 -5.18
CA ILE A 114 1.00 7.25 -5.76
C ILE A 114 -0.39 7.87 -5.95
N LEU A 115 -0.89 8.62 -4.97
CA LEU A 115 -2.22 9.24 -5.08
C LEU A 115 -2.24 10.33 -6.16
N GLU A 116 -1.29 11.27 -6.12
CA GLU A 116 -1.32 12.45 -7.00
C GLU A 116 -0.79 12.15 -8.41
N GLU A 117 0.37 11.52 -8.52
CA GLU A 117 1.07 11.37 -9.81
C GLU A 117 0.63 10.12 -10.59
N LYS A 118 0.14 9.09 -9.91
CA LYS A 118 -0.37 7.87 -10.58
C LYS A 118 -1.89 7.82 -10.63
N ILE A 119 -2.55 7.77 -9.47
CA ILE A 119 -4.00 7.50 -9.42
C ILE A 119 -4.81 8.69 -9.93
N ALA A 120 -4.56 9.90 -9.43
CA ALA A 120 -5.34 11.07 -9.82
C ALA A 120 -5.20 11.39 -11.31
N ARG A 121 -3.97 11.31 -11.84
CA ARG A 121 -3.71 11.48 -13.28
C ARG A 121 -4.43 10.43 -14.14
N ASN A 122 -4.39 9.16 -13.74
CA ASN A 122 -5.07 8.09 -14.48
C ASN A 122 -6.59 8.21 -14.41
N ALA A 123 -7.13 8.73 -13.32
CA ALA A 123 -8.56 9.01 -13.16
C ALA A 123 -9.01 10.30 -13.90
N GLY A 124 -8.06 11.11 -14.40
CA GLY A 124 -8.36 12.31 -15.19
C GLY A 124 -8.70 13.55 -14.37
N TYR A 125 -8.29 13.60 -13.10
CA TYR A 125 -8.45 14.80 -12.26
C TYR A 125 -7.66 15.98 -12.82
N ALA A 126 -8.28 17.17 -12.84
CA ALA A 126 -7.60 18.40 -13.24
C ALA A 126 -6.68 18.93 -12.14
N ASP A 127 -7.13 18.83 -10.88
CA ASP A 127 -6.33 19.05 -9.68
C ASP A 127 -6.08 17.69 -9.00
N PRO A 128 -4.83 17.18 -9.00
CA PRO A 128 -4.50 15.92 -8.35
C PRO A 128 -4.85 15.86 -6.86
N THR A 129 -5.01 17.00 -6.18
CA THR A 129 -5.36 17.04 -4.75
C THR A 129 -6.81 16.66 -4.47
N GLU A 130 -7.69 16.67 -5.47
CA GLU A 130 -9.08 16.21 -5.35
C GLU A 130 -9.16 14.72 -4.99
N ILE A 131 -8.11 13.92 -5.29
CA ILE A 131 -8.06 12.50 -4.92
C ILE A 131 -8.17 12.27 -3.41
N TYR A 132 -7.80 13.26 -2.59
CA TYR A 132 -7.88 13.16 -1.15
C TYR A 132 -9.32 13.20 -0.64
N GLU A 133 -10.26 13.77 -1.40
CA GLU A 133 -11.69 13.73 -1.06
C GLU A 133 -12.22 12.29 -1.16
N GLU A 134 -11.86 11.58 -2.22
CA GLU A 134 -12.19 10.16 -2.40
C GLU A 134 -11.49 9.29 -1.34
N PHE A 135 -10.23 9.61 -0.99
CA PHE A 135 -9.51 8.95 0.09
C PHE A 135 -10.23 9.12 1.44
N ASP A 136 -10.62 10.34 1.80
CA ASP A 136 -11.29 10.65 3.07
C ASP A 136 -12.70 10.06 3.11
N LEU A 137 -13.41 10.01 1.98
CA LEU A 137 -14.69 9.31 1.86
C LEU A 137 -14.54 7.81 2.13
N ARG A 138 -13.60 7.13 1.46
CA ARG A 138 -13.36 5.69 1.66
C ARG A 138 -12.90 5.38 3.08
N LYS A 139 -12.08 6.26 3.66
CA LYS A 139 -11.69 6.17 5.06
C LYS A 139 -12.92 6.19 5.97
N ARG A 140 -13.82 7.16 5.77
CA ARG A 140 -15.05 7.31 6.56
C ARG A 140 -15.96 6.08 6.44
N ILE A 141 -16.09 5.49 5.25
CA ILE A 141 -16.83 4.24 5.05
C ILE A 141 -16.26 3.12 5.95
N LEU A 142 -14.93 2.92 5.93
CA LEU A 142 -14.28 1.90 6.76
C LEU A 142 -14.41 2.18 8.26
N GLU A 143 -14.32 3.44 8.68
CA GLU A 143 -14.54 3.84 10.08
C GLU A 143 -15.97 3.52 10.53
N ARG A 144 -16.98 3.85 9.71
CA ARG A 144 -18.38 3.54 9.98
C ARG A 144 -18.64 2.03 10.04
N MET A 145 -17.98 1.23 9.21
CA MET A 145 -18.07 -0.24 9.31
C MET A 145 -17.58 -0.76 10.66
N VAL A 146 -16.52 -0.17 11.22
CA VAL A 146 -16.01 -0.54 12.54
C VAL A 146 -16.96 -0.09 13.65
N GLU A 147 -17.52 1.13 13.54
CA GLU A 147 -18.48 1.68 14.51
C GLU A 147 -19.79 0.88 14.59
N GLU A 148 -20.27 0.37 13.45
CA GLU A 148 -21.48 -0.47 13.34
C GLU A 148 -21.17 -1.97 13.53
N GLU A 149 -19.97 -2.32 14.01
CA GLU A 149 -19.52 -3.70 14.28
C GLU A 149 -19.59 -4.66 13.07
N ILE A 150 -19.47 -4.13 11.85
CA ILE A 150 -19.37 -4.91 10.61
C ILE A 150 -17.94 -5.46 10.48
N LEU A 151 -17.67 -6.56 11.18
CA LEU A 151 -16.35 -7.18 11.29
C LEU A 151 -16.23 -8.53 10.55
N ASP A 152 -17.35 -9.13 10.16
CA ASP A 152 -17.33 -10.38 9.39
C ASP A 152 -16.81 -10.15 7.98
N TYR A 153 -16.01 -11.09 7.49
CA TYR A 153 -15.38 -10.99 6.17
C TYR A 153 -16.40 -10.80 5.04
N TYR A 154 -17.49 -11.56 5.03
CA TYR A 154 -18.47 -11.50 3.94
C TYR A 154 -19.30 -10.22 3.99
N ASP A 155 -19.61 -9.73 5.19
CA ASP A 155 -20.32 -8.47 5.35
C ASP A 155 -19.46 -7.29 4.90
N VAL A 156 -18.17 -7.28 5.30
CA VAL A 156 -17.19 -6.28 4.85
C VAL A 156 -17.07 -6.26 3.33
N VAL A 157 -16.93 -7.45 2.72
CA VAL A 157 -16.87 -7.59 1.25
C VAL A 157 -18.15 -7.04 0.63
N ASN A 158 -19.33 -7.40 1.15
CA ASN A 158 -20.60 -6.93 0.61
C ASN A 158 -20.69 -5.38 0.61
N VAL A 159 -20.33 -4.71 1.71
CA VAL A 159 -20.29 -3.24 1.78
C VAL A 159 -19.37 -2.65 0.71
N ILE A 160 -18.16 -3.20 0.55
CA ILE A 160 -17.21 -2.73 -0.46
C ILE A 160 -17.78 -2.89 -1.88
N TRP A 161 -18.37 -4.04 -2.21
CA TRP A 161 -18.96 -4.28 -3.53
C TRP A 161 -20.17 -3.39 -3.82
N THR A 162 -21.02 -3.16 -2.82
CA THR A 162 -22.14 -2.23 -2.92
C THR A 162 -21.63 -0.82 -3.21
N TYR A 163 -20.63 -0.33 -2.48
CA TYR A 163 -20.00 0.97 -2.75
C TYR A 163 -19.53 1.08 -4.20
N TYR A 164 -18.79 0.07 -4.71
CA TYR A 164 -18.26 0.09 -6.07
C TYR A 164 -19.35 0.01 -7.16
N ARG A 165 -20.49 -0.62 -6.89
CA ARG A 165 -21.56 -0.82 -7.88
C ARG A 165 -22.58 0.32 -7.88
N GLU A 166 -22.96 0.80 -6.70
CA GLU A 166 -24.16 1.61 -6.49
C GLU A 166 -23.85 2.94 -5.79
N GLY A 167 -22.60 3.14 -5.33
CA GLY A 167 -22.16 4.37 -4.68
C GLY A 167 -22.49 4.41 -3.19
N VAL A 168 -22.30 5.58 -2.57
CA VAL A 168 -22.43 5.80 -1.13
C VAL A 168 -23.88 5.62 -0.65
N ASP A 169 -24.86 6.11 -1.43
CA ASP A 169 -26.27 6.12 -1.04
C ASP A 169 -26.90 4.71 -0.89
N ALA A 170 -26.27 3.70 -1.49
CA ALA A 170 -26.73 2.32 -1.43
C ALA A 170 -26.14 1.55 -0.24
N LEU A 171 -25.25 2.17 0.53
CA LEU A 171 -24.60 1.51 1.65
C LEU A 171 -25.62 1.25 2.78
N PRO A 172 -25.52 0.10 3.47
CA PRO A 172 -26.38 -0.23 4.60
C PRO A 172 -26.05 0.60 5.85
N ILE A 173 -25.05 1.48 5.77
CA ILE A 173 -24.55 2.34 6.83
C ILE A 173 -24.57 3.79 6.36
N GLU A 174 -24.92 4.70 7.26
CA GLU A 174 -24.86 6.13 6.99
C GLU A 174 -23.39 6.58 7.03
N VAL A 175 -22.91 7.13 5.90
CA VAL A 175 -21.52 7.57 5.73
C VAL A 175 -21.43 9.04 6.04
#